data_AF-A0A2V7NXD7-F1
#
_entry.id   AF-A0A2V7NXD7-F1
#
_cell.length_a   1.000
_cell.length_b   1.000
_cell.length_c   1.000
_cell.angle_alpha   90.00
_cell.angle_beta   90.00
_cell.angle_gamma   90.00
#
_symmetry.space_group_name_H-M   'P 1'
#
loop_
_entity.id
_entity.type
_entity.pdbx_description
1 polymer ?
#
loop_
_entity_poly.entity_id
_entity_poly.type
_entity_poly.pdbx_seq_one_letter_code
_entity_poly.pdbx_strand_id
1 'polypeptide(L)'
;HARAALGSLTYTRAAALLLAASARAGDSSDLDVARSALDVVADSVEAAAVAGERDDPPGLVRAGMLRNLAVGWALAGEPRYRDAARRLLGSLLRDLSGADDRAVFADREAYVIGSVLEAAASTGDSSAERSALTALDGLLAHAYTSGRGVRHVGRTRSAAPALLQDQVQVSSACLAAYNATGDPRYLRVAQDLVAIFERDFADPMGGYFDASGADPAAPALADRTKQVLDDLLPGANAWAARVLLQLADATGDAGYRRRAEATLEAFAGVIPAEGLRAASYLAAAQAVLPAPSPPR
;
A
#
# COMPACT_ATOMS: atom_id res chain seq x y z
N HIS A 1 8.15 10.59 24.82
CA HIS A 1 7.63 11.47 23.76
C HIS A 1 8.27 11.22 22.39
N ALA A 2 9.60 11.28 22.20
CA ALA A 2 10.22 11.03 20.88
C ALA A 2 9.96 9.62 20.30
N ARG A 3 10.11 8.54 21.10
CA ARG A 3 9.79 7.16 20.68
C ARG A 3 8.31 6.93 20.32
N ALA A 4 7.38 7.71 20.88
CA ALA A 4 5.96 7.62 20.57
C ALA A 4 5.62 8.34 19.24
N ALA A 5 6.33 9.41 18.90
CA ALA A 5 6.17 10.11 17.63
C ALA A 5 6.57 9.22 16.44
N LEU A 6 7.62 8.40 16.61
CA LEU A 6 8.14 7.45 15.62
C LEU A 6 7.18 6.31 15.25
N GLY A 7 6.08 6.18 16.02
CA GLY A 7 4.97 5.27 15.77
C GLY A 7 3.89 5.80 14.83
N SER A 8 4.07 6.91 14.13
CA SER A 8 3.05 7.42 13.19
C SER A 8 3.21 6.85 11.78
N LEU A 9 2.10 6.86 11.03
CA LEU A 9 2.11 6.51 9.60
C LEU A 9 3.06 7.40 8.79
N THR A 10 3.22 8.66 9.18
CA THR A 10 4.12 9.63 8.53
C THR A 10 5.58 9.19 8.59
N TYR A 11 6.10 8.75 9.75
CA TYR A 11 7.49 8.29 9.85
C TYR A 11 7.73 6.99 9.11
N THR A 12 6.74 6.10 9.17
CA THR A 12 6.75 4.85 8.42
C THR A 12 6.88 5.12 6.92
N ARG A 13 6.17 6.12 6.38
CA ARG A 13 6.28 6.50 4.97
C ARG A 13 7.61 7.17 4.61
N ALA A 14 8.15 7.99 5.51
CA ALA A 14 9.47 8.59 5.32
C ALA A 14 10.55 7.51 5.18
N ALA A 15 10.53 6.50 6.04
CA ALA A 15 11.44 5.36 5.95
C ALA A 15 11.23 4.56 4.65
N ALA A 16 9.99 4.34 4.21
CA ALA A 16 9.71 3.70 2.93
C ALA A 16 10.33 4.45 1.74
N LEU A 17 10.25 5.79 1.74
CA LEU A 17 10.85 6.61 0.68
C LEU A 17 12.38 6.49 0.66
N LEU A 18 13.04 6.53 1.82
CA LEU A 18 14.49 6.36 1.93
C LEU A 18 14.94 4.98 1.42
N LEU A 19 14.16 3.93 1.72
CA LEU A 19 14.41 2.58 1.23
C LEU A 19 14.26 2.47 -0.29
N ALA A 20 13.22 3.10 -0.85
CA ALA A 20 13.01 3.15 -2.30
C ALA A 20 14.17 3.86 -3.01
N ALA A 21 14.66 4.98 -2.45
CA ALA A 21 15.82 5.68 -2.97
C ALA A 21 17.08 4.79 -2.92
N SER A 22 17.33 4.14 -1.78
CA SER A 22 18.49 3.24 -1.59
C SER A 22 18.49 2.07 -2.58
N ALA A 23 17.34 1.44 -2.78
CA ALA A 23 17.18 0.33 -3.72
C ALA A 23 17.48 0.72 -5.17
N ARG A 24 17.26 1.99 -5.54
CA ARG A 24 17.49 2.52 -6.89
C ARG A 24 18.92 3.01 -7.10
N ALA A 25 19.51 3.67 -6.11
CA ALA A 25 20.85 4.27 -6.23
C ALA A 25 21.98 3.23 -6.18
N GLY A 26 21.81 2.16 -5.40
CA GLY A 26 22.88 1.20 -5.12
C GLY A 26 24.07 1.81 -4.35
N ASP A 27 23.92 3.04 -3.84
CA ASP A 27 24.91 3.77 -3.06
C ASP A 27 24.83 3.37 -1.57
N SER A 28 25.99 3.09 -0.96
CA SER A 28 26.10 2.75 0.46
C SER A 28 25.64 3.85 1.41
N SER A 29 25.76 5.13 1.01
CA SER A 29 25.43 6.28 1.86
C SER A 29 23.91 6.45 2.07
N ASP A 30 23.11 6.22 1.04
CA ASP A 30 21.64 6.21 1.14
C ASP A 30 21.16 5.05 2.03
N LEU A 31 21.83 3.89 1.93
CA LEU A 31 21.50 2.72 2.73
C LEU A 31 21.76 2.95 4.24
N ASP A 32 22.80 3.70 4.61
CA ASP A 32 23.11 3.98 6.02
C ASP A 32 22.08 4.92 6.68
N VAL A 33 21.55 5.89 5.92
CA VAL A 33 20.45 6.74 6.37
C VAL A 33 19.17 5.90 6.51
N ALA A 34 18.89 5.03 5.54
CA ALA A 34 17.75 4.12 5.59
C ALA A 34 17.84 3.14 6.78
N ARG A 35 19.03 2.60 7.09
CA ARG A 35 19.30 1.78 8.28
C ARG A 35 18.99 2.52 9.57
N SER A 36 19.45 3.77 9.69
CA SER A 36 19.18 4.58 10.89
C SER A 36 17.67 4.76 11.14
N ALA A 37 16.88 4.95 10.08
CA ALA A 37 15.43 5.01 10.17
C ALA A 37 14.81 3.64 10.52
N LEU A 38 15.30 2.56 9.93
CA LEU A 38 14.85 1.18 10.21
C LEU A 38 15.14 0.73 11.63
N ASP A 39 16.27 1.15 12.18
CA ASP A 39 16.67 0.84 13.54
C ASP A 39 15.66 1.39 14.54
N VAL A 40 15.22 2.61 14.29
CA VAL A 40 14.17 3.26 15.06
C VAL A 40 12.84 2.53 14.92
N VAL A 41 12.48 2.07 13.71
CA VAL A 41 11.27 1.26 13.49
C VAL A 41 11.33 -0.06 14.25
N ALA A 42 12.46 -0.77 14.18
CA ALA A 42 12.66 -2.05 14.86
C ALA A 42 12.55 -1.92 16.38
N ASP A 43 13.12 -0.85 16.95
CA ASP A 43 13.06 -0.55 18.38
C ASP A 43 11.66 -0.10 18.84
N SER A 44 10.82 0.35 17.91
CA SER A 44 9.47 0.87 18.19
C SER A 44 8.35 -0.17 18.06
N VAL A 45 8.66 -1.40 17.64
CA VAL A 45 7.68 -2.48 17.43
C VAL A 45 6.79 -2.71 18.67
N GLU A 46 7.40 -2.78 19.85
CA GLU A 46 6.66 -3.00 21.10
C GLU A 46 5.78 -1.80 21.48
N ALA A 47 6.26 -0.57 21.23
CA ALA A 47 5.48 0.64 21.47
C ALA A 47 4.27 0.74 20.52
N ALA A 48 4.42 0.30 19.27
CA ALA A 48 3.33 0.25 18.28
C ALA A 48 2.27 -0.83 18.59
N ALA A 49 2.56 -1.77 19.49
CA ALA A 49 1.58 -2.73 19.99
C ALA A 49 0.67 -2.12 21.09
N VAL A 50 1.18 -1.14 21.84
CA VAL A 50 0.51 -0.52 23.00
C VAL A 50 -0.10 0.84 22.68
N ALA A 51 0.34 1.51 21.60
CA ALA A 51 -0.15 2.82 21.20
C ALA A 51 -1.65 2.77 20.83
N GLY A 52 -2.50 3.06 21.80
CA GLY A 52 -3.92 3.38 21.64
C GLY A 52 -4.18 4.90 21.56
N GLU A 53 -3.14 5.72 21.38
CA GLU A 53 -3.27 7.19 21.45
C GLU A 53 -2.90 7.89 20.14
N ARG A 54 -3.93 8.57 19.60
CA ARG A 54 -4.00 9.63 18.56
C ARG A 54 -4.07 9.22 17.09
N ASP A 55 -5.18 9.64 16.47
CA ASP A 55 -5.53 9.82 15.04
C ASP A 55 -5.31 8.66 14.05
N ASP A 56 -4.31 7.79 14.27
CA ASP A 56 -3.93 6.69 13.38
C ASP A 56 -4.34 5.31 13.96
N PRO A 57 -5.06 4.45 13.22
CA PRO A 57 -5.39 3.08 13.61
C PRO A 57 -4.11 2.24 13.81
N PRO A 58 -3.91 1.60 14.98
CA PRO A 58 -2.66 0.91 15.32
C PRO A 58 -2.27 -0.21 14.34
N GLY A 59 -3.26 -0.89 13.75
CA GLY A 59 -3.03 -1.93 12.75
C GLY A 59 -2.38 -1.39 11.46
N LEU A 60 -2.73 -0.18 11.03
CA LEU A 60 -2.17 0.43 9.81
C LEU A 60 -0.72 0.88 10.01
N VAL A 61 -0.43 1.46 11.18
CA VAL A 61 0.93 1.79 11.59
C VAL A 61 1.80 0.53 11.57
N ARG A 62 1.37 -0.53 12.26
CA ARG A 62 2.10 -1.80 12.32
C ARG A 62 2.30 -2.41 10.93
N ALA A 63 1.30 -2.35 10.05
CA ALA A 63 1.41 -2.85 8.69
C ALA A 63 2.45 -2.07 7.85
N GLY A 64 2.49 -0.74 7.97
CA GLY A 64 3.53 0.04 7.31
C GLY A 64 4.93 -0.21 7.89
N MET A 65 5.06 -0.32 9.22
CA MET A 65 6.33 -0.69 9.87
C MET A 65 6.83 -2.06 9.37
N LEU A 66 5.91 -3.02 9.25
CA LEU A 66 6.18 -4.35 8.73
C LEU A 66 6.73 -4.29 7.30
N ARG A 67 6.13 -3.50 6.41
CA ARG A 67 6.65 -3.29 5.04
C ARG A 67 8.08 -2.76 5.04
N ASN A 68 8.37 -1.76 5.86
CA ASN A 68 9.71 -1.18 5.94
C ASN A 68 10.73 -2.21 6.41
N LEU A 69 10.43 -2.94 7.48
CA LEU A 69 11.33 -3.98 8.01
C LEU A 69 11.55 -5.12 7.01
N ALA A 70 10.53 -5.49 6.25
CA ALA A 70 10.64 -6.49 5.18
C ALA A 70 11.56 -6.04 4.04
N VAL A 71 11.42 -4.79 3.58
CA VAL A 71 12.30 -4.19 2.56
C VAL A 71 13.72 -4.02 3.12
N GLY A 72 13.86 -3.56 4.36
CA GLY A 72 15.14 -3.44 5.05
C GLY A 72 15.88 -4.76 5.17
N TRP A 73 15.16 -5.84 5.52
CA TRP A 73 15.71 -7.19 5.51
C TRP A 73 16.19 -7.60 4.11
N ALA A 74 15.39 -7.37 3.07
CA ALA A 74 15.75 -7.73 1.70
C ALA A 74 16.98 -6.96 1.17
N LEU A 75 17.15 -5.70 1.57
CA LEU A 75 18.26 -4.85 1.12
C LEU A 75 19.54 -5.06 1.95
N ALA A 76 19.43 -5.15 3.28
CA ALA A 76 20.58 -5.15 4.18
C ALA A 76 20.98 -6.55 4.68
N GLY A 77 20.08 -7.54 4.64
CA GLY A 77 20.34 -8.89 5.16
C GLY A 77 20.56 -8.95 6.67
N GLU A 78 20.13 -7.94 7.43
CA GLU A 78 20.33 -7.86 8.88
C GLU A 78 19.23 -8.61 9.67
N PRO A 79 19.55 -9.67 10.43
CA PRO A 79 18.55 -10.54 11.06
C PRO A 79 17.59 -9.81 12.01
N ARG A 80 18.03 -8.71 12.62
CA ARG A 80 17.19 -7.86 13.49
C ARG A 80 15.91 -7.38 12.80
N TYR A 81 15.98 -7.04 11.51
CA TYR A 81 14.83 -6.53 10.76
C TYR A 81 13.83 -7.66 10.47
N ARG A 82 14.34 -8.83 10.09
CA ARG A 82 13.54 -10.05 9.93
C ARG A 82 12.83 -10.44 11.22
N ASP A 83 13.56 -10.44 12.33
CA ASP A 83 13.01 -10.88 13.62
C ASP A 83 11.99 -9.87 14.17
N ALA A 84 12.20 -8.57 13.94
CA ALA A 84 11.21 -7.52 14.20
C ALA A 84 9.95 -7.66 13.33
N ALA A 85 10.12 -7.91 12.03
CA ALA A 85 9.00 -8.16 11.10
C ALA A 85 8.16 -9.37 11.54
N ARG A 86 8.80 -10.48 11.95
CA ARG A 86 8.09 -11.69 12.44
C ARG A 86 7.24 -11.42 13.69
N ARG A 87 7.68 -10.55 14.60
CA ARG A 87 6.85 -10.14 15.75
C ARG A 87 5.60 -9.38 15.31
N LEU A 88 5.73 -8.46 14.34
CA LEU A 88 4.59 -7.72 13.79
C LEU A 88 3.62 -8.62 13.02
N LEU A 89 4.12 -9.60 12.24
CA LEU A 89 3.29 -10.59 11.54
C LEU A 89 2.32 -11.29 12.51
N GLY A 90 2.85 -11.82 13.62
CA GLY A 90 2.05 -12.50 14.63
C GLY A 90 0.97 -11.60 15.24
N SER A 91 1.26 -10.31 15.46
CA SER A 91 0.27 -9.36 15.98
C SER A 91 -0.83 -9.05 14.97
N LEU A 92 -0.47 -8.73 13.73
CA LEU A 92 -1.44 -8.34 12.70
C LEU A 92 -2.37 -9.50 12.33
N LEU A 93 -1.85 -10.74 12.28
CA LEU A 93 -2.67 -11.91 11.99
C LEU A 93 -3.72 -12.19 13.09
N ARG A 94 -3.38 -11.94 14.36
CA ARG A 94 -4.38 -12.02 15.45
C ARG A 94 -5.50 -11.00 15.25
N ASP A 95 -5.14 -9.76 14.89
CA ASP A 95 -6.13 -8.69 14.65
C ASP A 95 -7.06 -9.00 13.46
N LEU A 96 -6.53 -9.64 12.41
CA LEU A 96 -7.32 -10.07 11.25
C LEU A 96 -8.27 -11.23 11.59
N SER A 97 -7.86 -12.14 12.49
CA SER A 97 -8.68 -13.29 12.88
C SER A 97 -9.83 -12.95 13.85
N GLY A 98 -9.74 -11.86 14.60
CA GLY A 98 -10.76 -11.45 15.59
C GLY A 98 -11.92 -10.63 15.02
N ALA A 99 -12.24 -10.76 13.73
CA ALA A 99 -13.02 -9.79 12.98
C ALA A 99 -14.56 -9.95 13.00
N ASP A 100 -15.11 -10.92 13.72
CA ASP A 100 -16.53 -11.28 13.61
C ASP A 100 -17.53 -10.18 14.03
N ASP A 101 -17.11 -9.13 14.75
CA ASP A 101 -17.98 -8.03 15.23
C ASP A 101 -17.51 -6.61 14.85
N ARG A 102 -16.50 -6.46 13.98
CA ARG A 102 -15.95 -5.14 13.57
C ARG A 102 -16.44 -4.69 12.20
N ALA A 103 -16.51 -3.37 12.00
CA ALA A 103 -16.67 -2.83 10.66
C ALA A 103 -15.44 -3.16 9.82
N VAL A 104 -15.66 -3.89 8.74
CA VAL A 104 -14.66 -4.21 7.73
C VAL A 104 -14.53 -3.00 6.81
N PHE A 105 -13.38 -2.33 6.83
CA PHE A 105 -13.03 -1.30 5.85
C PHE A 105 -12.09 -1.94 4.82
N ALA A 106 -12.57 -2.09 3.58
CA ALA A 106 -11.90 -2.91 2.58
C ALA A 106 -10.49 -2.39 2.25
N ASP A 107 -10.34 -1.07 2.09
CA ASP A 107 -9.06 -0.39 1.93
C ASP A 107 -8.04 -0.72 3.05
N ARG A 108 -8.44 -0.58 4.31
CA ARG A 108 -7.56 -0.76 5.48
C ARG A 108 -7.17 -2.22 5.67
N GLU A 109 -8.13 -3.13 5.54
CA GLU A 109 -7.86 -4.57 5.66
C GLU A 109 -6.98 -5.06 4.52
N ALA A 110 -7.25 -4.63 3.28
CA ALA A 110 -6.40 -4.96 2.14
C ALA A 110 -4.97 -4.43 2.33
N TYR A 111 -4.79 -3.20 2.82
CA TYR A 111 -3.46 -2.66 3.12
C TYR A 111 -2.70 -3.53 4.14
N VAL A 112 -3.37 -3.96 5.22
CA VAL A 112 -2.76 -4.86 6.22
C VAL A 112 -2.43 -6.22 5.61
N ILE A 113 -3.38 -6.86 4.95
CA ILE A 113 -3.22 -8.18 4.31
C ILE A 113 -2.06 -8.15 3.31
N GLY A 114 -2.04 -7.17 2.40
CA GLY A 114 -0.97 -7.02 1.41
C GLY A 114 0.40 -6.80 2.05
N SER A 115 0.46 -6.03 3.14
CA SER A 115 1.70 -5.84 3.91
C SER A 115 2.19 -7.13 4.58
N VAL A 116 1.26 -7.95 5.11
CA VAL A 116 1.56 -9.26 5.69
C VAL A 116 2.05 -10.23 4.64
N LEU A 117 1.41 -10.30 3.46
CA LEU A 117 1.81 -11.18 2.37
C LEU A 117 3.24 -10.87 1.88
N GLU A 118 3.55 -9.60 1.62
CA GLU A 118 4.89 -9.21 1.16
C GLU A 118 5.98 -9.54 2.19
N ALA A 119 5.71 -9.30 3.47
CA ALA A 119 6.67 -9.57 4.54
C ALA A 119 6.79 -11.06 4.89
N ALA A 120 5.70 -11.83 4.82
CA ALA A 120 5.73 -13.27 5.02
C ALA A 120 6.61 -13.95 3.95
N ALA A 121 6.46 -13.53 2.69
CA ALA A 121 7.29 -14.02 1.59
C ALA A 121 8.78 -13.68 1.79
N SER A 122 9.12 -12.44 2.14
CA SER A 122 10.53 -12.02 2.31
C SER A 122 11.21 -12.63 3.55
N THR A 123 10.43 -12.94 4.59
CA THR A 123 10.94 -13.52 5.84
C THR A 123 10.82 -15.05 5.90
N GLY A 124 10.24 -15.68 4.88
CA GLY A 124 10.06 -17.13 4.77
C GLY A 124 9.07 -17.71 5.78
N ASP A 125 8.01 -16.97 6.15
CA ASP A 125 6.96 -17.42 7.07
C ASP A 125 5.73 -17.93 6.30
N SER A 126 5.78 -19.19 5.86
CA SER A 126 4.68 -19.82 5.12
C SER A 126 3.40 -20.02 5.95
N SER A 127 3.46 -19.91 7.28
CA SER A 127 2.25 -19.94 8.11
C SER A 127 1.54 -18.60 8.06
N ALA A 128 2.28 -17.50 8.17
CA ALA A 128 1.76 -16.15 8.03
C ALA A 128 1.17 -15.93 6.62
N GLU A 129 1.86 -16.42 5.58
CA GLU A 129 1.38 -16.36 4.20
C GLU A 129 0.00 -17.02 4.04
N ARG A 130 -0.15 -18.28 4.46
CA ARG A 130 -1.43 -19.02 4.38
C ARG A 130 -2.57 -18.32 5.13
N SER A 131 -2.28 -17.79 6.31
CA SER A 131 -3.28 -17.04 7.09
C SER A 131 -3.70 -15.75 6.37
N ALA A 132 -2.76 -15.02 5.77
CA ALA A 132 -3.05 -13.79 5.04
C ALA A 132 -3.83 -14.06 3.75
N LEU A 133 -3.51 -15.15 3.03
CA LEU A 133 -4.30 -15.59 1.86
C LEU A 133 -5.74 -15.93 2.25
N THR A 134 -5.93 -16.59 3.39
CA THR A 134 -7.27 -16.90 3.93
C THR A 134 -8.05 -15.62 4.25
N ALA A 135 -7.38 -14.63 4.86
CA ALA A 135 -7.99 -13.33 5.14
C ALA A 135 -8.35 -12.57 3.84
N LEU A 136 -7.48 -12.61 2.83
CA LEU A 136 -7.75 -11.99 1.52
C LEU A 136 -8.96 -12.66 0.84
N ASP A 137 -9.03 -13.98 0.86
CA ASP A 137 -10.15 -14.72 0.26
C ASP A 137 -11.47 -14.39 0.97
N GLY A 138 -11.46 -14.22 2.30
CA GLY A 138 -12.60 -13.73 3.06
C GLY A 138 -13.02 -12.29 2.69
N LEU A 139 -12.05 -11.38 2.58
CA LEU A 139 -12.30 -10.00 2.16
C LEU A 139 -12.92 -9.95 0.75
N LEU A 140 -12.36 -10.70 -0.20
CA LEU A 140 -12.88 -10.78 -1.56
C LEU A 140 -14.29 -11.36 -1.61
N ALA A 141 -14.57 -12.42 -0.85
CA ALA A 141 -15.90 -13.01 -0.76
C ALA A 141 -16.95 -12.03 -0.20
N HIS A 142 -16.55 -11.11 0.67
CA HIS A 142 -17.45 -10.15 1.30
C HIS A 142 -17.64 -8.86 0.50
N ALA A 143 -16.56 -8.30 -0.05
CA ALA A 143 -16.56 -6.93 -0.57
C ALA A 143 -16.43 -6.83 -2.09
N TYR A 144 -15.88 -7.84 -2.78
CA TYR A 144 -15.59 -7.80 -4.21
C TYR A 144 -16.69 -8.47 -5.05
N THR A 145 -17.01 -7.87 -6.20
CA THR A 145 -17.87 -8.48 -7.22
C THR A 145 -17.29 -8.20 -8.60
N SER A 146 -17.05 -9.25 -9.38
CA SER A 146 -16.47 -9.13 -10.73
C SER A 146 -17.23 -8.14 -11.61
N GLY A 147 -16.50 -7.24 -12.27
CA GLY A 147 -17.02 -6.17 -13.12
C GLY A 147 -17.71 -5.01 -12.39
N ARG A 148 -17.97 -5.15 -11.08
CA ARG A 148 -18.59 -4.12 -10.21
C ARG A 148 -17.64 -3.55 -9.16
N GLY A 149 -16.59 -4.27 -8.81
CA GLY A 149 -15.51 -3.80 -7.95
C GLY A 149 -15.74 -4.09 -6.48
N VAL A 150 -15.03 -3.35 -5.64
CA VAL A 150 -15.09 -3.44 -4.19
C VAL A 150 -16.11 -2.45 -3.65
N ARG A 151 -17.00 -2.90 -2.77
CA ARG A 151 -17.94 -2.02 -2.07
C ARG A 151 -17.26 -1.44 -0.83
N HIS A 152 -17.49 -0.16 -0.57
CA HIS A 152 -17.10 0.41 0.72
C HIS A 152 -18.00 -0.16 1.81
N VAL A 153 -17.43 -0.94 2.72
CA VAL A 153 -18.16 -1.53 3.86
C VAL A 153 -17.88 -0.67 5.09
N GLY A 154 -18.94 -0.28 5.80
CA GLY A 154 -18.87 0.54 7.00
C GLY A 154 -19.60 -0.11 8.17
N ARG A 155 -19.71 0.60 9.31
CA ARG A 155 -20.43 0.11 10.52
C ARG A 155 -21.93 -0.10 10.31
N THR A 156 -22.52 0.47 9.27
CA THR A 156 -23.94 0.31 8.91
C THR A 156 -24.05 -0.31 7.51
N ARG A 157 -25.04 -1.19 7.29
CA ARG A 157 -25.26 -1.89 6.00
C ARG A 157 -25.73 -0.98 4.85
N SER A 158 -25.64 0.34 5.00
CA SER A 158 -25.95 1.26 3.90
C SER A 158 -24.85 1.14 2.85
N ALA A 159 -25.23 1.03 1.57
CA ALA A 159 -24.27 1.05 0.48
C ALA A 159 -23.59 2.42 0.46
N ALA A 160 -22.37 2.52 0.98
CA ALA A 160 -21.54 3.68 0.79
C ALA A 160 -21.03 3.72 -0.67
N PRO A 161 -20.79 4.91 -1.23
CA PRO A 161 -20.28 5.05 -2.61
C PRO A 161 -19.01 4.24 -2.80
N ALA A 162 -18.79 3.71 -4.00
CA ALA A 162 -17.53 3.05 -4.34
C ALA A 162 -16.38 4.06 -4.28
N LEU A 163 -15.33 3.74 -3.52
CA LEU A 163 -14.16 4.59 -3.37
C LEU A 163 -12.97 4.03 -4.15
N LEU A 164 -12.16 4.93 -4.72
CA LEU A 164 -10.92 4.58 -5.41
C LEU A 164 -9.96 3.82 -4.50
N GLN A 165 -9.82 4.29 -3.25
CA GLN A 165 -8.89 3.71 -2.28
C GLN A 165 -9.20 2.23 -2.02
N ASP A 166 -10.47 1.83 -1.96
CA ASP A 166 -10.87 0.43 -1.81
C ASP A 166 -10.42 -0.42 -3.01
N GLN A 167 -10.64 0.07 -4.24
CA GLN A 167 -10.21 -0.65 -5.45
C GLN A 167 -8.70 -0.83 -5.49
N VAL A 168 -7.96 0.26 -5.20
CA VAL A 168 -6.51 0.33 -5.30
C VAL A 168 -5.83 -0.56 -4.25
N GLN A 169 -6.28 -0.52 -2.98
CA GLN A 169 -5.69 -1.34 -1.94
C GLN A 169 -5.98 -2.83 -2.13
N VAL A 170 -7.21 -3.20 -2.52
CA VAL A 170 -7.54 -4.60 -2.82
C VAL A 170 -6.75 -5.11 -4.04
N SER A 171 -6.60 -4.29 -5.09
CA SER A 171 -5.74 -4.64 -6.24
C SER A 171 -4.30 -4.93 -5.80
N SER A 172 -3.75 -4.07 -4.92
CA SER A 172 -2.41 -4.25 -4.38
C SER A 172 -2.26 -5.52 -3.54
N ALA A 173 -3.25 -5.85 -2.70
CA ALA A 173 -3.24 -7.08 -1.92
C ALA A 173 -3.34 -8.33 -2.82
N CYS A 174 -4.14 -8.28 -3.88
CA CYS A 174 -4.21 -9.35 -4.88
C CYS A 174 -2.88 -9.53 -5.62
N LEU A 175 -2.18 -8.45 -5.98
CA LEU A 175 -0.85 -8.55 -6.58
C LEU A 175 0.19 -9.14 -5.61
N ALA A 176 0.13 -8.77 -4.32
CA ALA A 176 0.97 -9.40 -3.31
C ALA A 176 0.70 -10.92 -3.19
N ALA A 177 -0.57 -11.33 -3.23
CA ALA A 177 -0.96 -12.74 -3.22
C ALA A 177 -0.51 -13.49 -4.50
N TYR A 178 -0.65 -12.86 -5.67
CA TYR A 178 -0.14 -13.40 -6.93
C TYR A 178 1.38 -13.61 -6.88
N ASN A 179 2.14 -12.62 -6.39
CA ASN A 179 3.59 -12.73 -6.28
C ASN A 179 4.02 -13.82 -5.28
N ALA A 180 3.28 -14.01 -4.19
CA ALA A 180 3.58 -15.03 -3.20
C ALA A 180 3.28 -16.45 -3.70
N THR A 181 2.21 -16.63 -4.49
CA THR A 181 1.66 -17.97 -4.79
C THR A 181 1.78 -18.39 -6.26
N GLY A 182 1.91 -17.43 -7.17
CA GLY A 182 1.74 -17.64 -8.61
C GLY A 182 0.29 -17.91 -9.04
N ASP A 183 -0.70 -17.83 -8.15
CA ASP A 183 -2.08 -18.17 -8.49
C ASP A 183 -2.74 -17.09 -9.36
N PRO A 184 -3.09 -17.39 -10.63
CA PRO A 184 -3.59 -16.40 -11.56
C PRO A 184 -4.97 -15.85 -11.19
N ARG A 185 -5.69 -16.43 -10.22
CA ARG A 185 -6.97 -15.88 -9.75
C ARG A 185 -6.81 -14.48 -9.16
N TYR A 186 -5.75 -14.25 -8.40
CA TYR A 186 -5.50 -12.95 -7.79
C TYR A 186 -5.09 -11.92 -8.83
N LEU A 187 -4.27 -12.31 -9.81
CA LEU A 187 -3.93 -11.45 -10.94
C LEU A 187 -5.18 -10.99 -11.72
N ARG A 188 -6.11 -11.91 -12.01
CA ARG A 188 -7.37 -11.56 -12.68
C ARG A 188 -8.22 -10.56 -11.88
N VAL A 189 -8.30 -10.73 -10.56
CA VAL A 189 -9.01 -9.78 -9.69
C VAL A 189 -8.34 -8.41 -9.73
N ALA A 190 -7.01 -8.35 -9.63
CA ALA A 190 -6.28 -7.08 -9.73
C ALA A 190 -6.53 -6.39 -11.09
N GLN A 191 -6.49 -7.13 -12.20
CA GLN A 191 -6.77 -6.60 -13.54
C GLN A 191 -8.21 -6.08 -13.68
N ASP A 192 -9.19 -6.79 -13.13
CA ASP A 192 -10.60 -6.36 -13.12
C ASP A 192 -10.78 -5.05 -12.33
N LEU A 193 -10.16 -4.94 -11.15
CA LEU A 193 -10.21 -3.73 -10.33
C LEU A 193 -9.51 -2.54 -10.99
N VAL A 194 -8.40 -2.77 -11.69
CA VAL A 194 -7.77 -1.72 -12.52
C VAL A 194 -8.70 -1.29 -13.64
N ALA A 195 -9.31 -2.22 -14.38
CA ALA A 195 -10.26 -1.87 -15.42
C ALA A 195 -11.45 -1.06 -14.87
N ILE A 196 -11.88 -1.33 -13.64
CA ILE A 196 -12.95 -0.59 -12.97
C ILE A 196 -12.51 0.82 -12.59
N PHE A 197 -11.33 1.01 -11.98
CA PHE A 197 -10.93 2.37 -11.62
C PHE A 197 -10.61 3.24 -12.84
N GLU A 198 -10.16 2.64 -13.94
CA GLU A 198 -9.99 3.31 -15.23
C GLU A 198 -11.35 3.73 -15.82
N ARG A 199 -12.38 2.89 -15.70
CA ARG A 199 -13.72 3.17 -16.22
C ARG A 199 -14.44 4.25 -15.41
N ASP A 200 -14.37 4.15 -14.08
CA ASP A 200 -15.30 4.83 -13.18
C ASP A 200 -14.69 6.07 -12.49
N PHE A 201 -13.35 6.14 -12.38
CA PHE A 201 -12.67 7.15 -11.56
C PHE A 201 -11.66 7.98 -12.35
N ALA A 202 -11.25 7.55 -13.55
CA ALA A 202 -10.27 8.30 -14.36
C ALA A 202 -10.76 9.70 -14.72
N ASP A 203 -9.87 10.68 -14.58
CA ASP A 203 -10.08 12.02 -15.13
C ASP A 203 -9.40 12.10 -16.51
N PRO A 204 -10.10 12.58 -17.55
CA PRO A 204 -9.47 12.92 -18.84
C PRO A 204 -8.26 13.85 -18.72
N MET A 205 -8.16 14.65 -17.65
CA MET A 205 -7.00 15.51 -17.34
C MET A 205 -5.86 14.79 -16.61
N GLY A 206 -5.97 13.48 -16.36
CA GLY A 206 -4.96 12.65 -15.71
C GLY A 206 -5.26 12.36 -14.23
N GLY A 207 -4.81 11.20 -13.77
CA GLY A 207 -5.13 10.68 -12.43
C GLY A 207 -6.59 10.23 -12.28
N TYR A 208 -6.97 9.94 -11.04
CA TYR A 208 -8.25 9.36 -10.67
C TYR A 208 -8.88 10.14 -9.52
N PHE A 209 -10.20 10.33 -9.60
CA PHE A 209 -11.02 10.86 -8.53
C PHE A 209 -11.19 9.84 -7.40
N ASP A 210 -11.47 10.31 -6.19
CA ASP A 210 -11.74 9.51 -5.00
C ASP A 210 -13.09 8.77 -5.06
N ALA A 211 -14.09 9.35 -5.71
CA ALA A 211 -15.42 8.78 -5.89
C ALA A 211 -15.79 8.54 -7.36
N SER A 212 -16.54 7.45 -7.60
CA SER A 212 -16.98 7.03 -8.93
C SER A 212 -17.91 8.06 -9.57
N GLY A 213 -17.69 8.37 -10.86
CA GLY A 213 -18.63 9.19 -11.63
C GLY A 213 -19.88 8.44 -12.10
N ALA A 214 -19.90 7.11 -11.98
CA ALA A 214 -20.98 6.25 -12.44
C ALA A 214 -22.04 5.96 -11.36
N ASP A 215 -21.77 6.31 -10.10
CA ASP A 215 -22.71 6.12 -8.99
C ASP A 215 -23.65 7.34 -8.85
N PRO A 216 -24.98 7.18 -8.96
CA PRO A 216 -25.94 8.26 -8.76
C PRO A 216 -25.88 8.89 -7.35
N ALA A 217 -25.33 8.17 -6.37
CA ALA A 217 -25.11 8.64 -5.01
C ALA A 217 -23.74 9.30 -4.81
N ALA A 218 -22.90 9.38 -5.85
CA ALA A 218 -21.61 10.04 -5.78
C ALA A 218 -21.75 11.55 -5.56
N PRO A 219 -20.76 12.20 -4.90
CA PRO A 219 -20.68 13.65 -4.85
C PRO A 219 -20.71 14.27 -6.24
N ALA A 220 -21.16 15.52 -6.34
CA ALA A 220 -21.06 16.27 -7.58
C ALA A 220 -19.60 16.29 -8.07
N LEU A 221 -19.36 16.41 -9.38
CA LEU A 221 -17.98 16.46 -9.91
C LEU A 221 -17.11 17.53 -9.23
N ALA A 222 -17.71 18.64 -8.82
CA ALA A 222 -17.01 19.72 -8.10
C ALA A 222 -16.53 19.32 -6.68
N ASP A 223 -17.13 18.30 -6.08
CA ASP A 223 -16.81 17.84 -4.72
C ASP A 223 -15.86 16.62 -4.73
N ARG A 224 -15.56 16.07 -5.90
CA ARG A 224 -14.62 14.95 -6.06
C ARG A 224 -13.18 15.45 -6.00
N THR A 225 -12.34 14.71 -5.30
CA THR A 225 -10.93 15.07 -5.11
C THR A 225 -10.00 14.03 -5.69
N LYS A 226 -8.79 14.44 -6.09
CA LYS A 226 -7.75 13.52 -6.53
C LYS A 226 -6.72 13.34 -5.42
N GLN A 227 -6.91 12.31 -4.61
CA GLN A 227 -6.00 12.04 -3.50
C GLN A 227 -4.69 11.43 -4.01
N VAL A 228 -3.60 12.20 -3.92
CA VAL A 228 -2.24 11.77 -4.26
C VAL A 228 -1.29 11.82 -3.07
N LEU A 229 -1.55 12.70 -2.11
CA LEU A 229 -0.81 12.80 -0.87
C LEU A 229 -1.29 11.73 0.11
N ASP A 230 -0.32 11.20 0.85
CA ASP A 230 -0.54 10.26 1.92
C ASP A 230 -1.32 10.90 3.08
N ASP A 231 -2.23 10.13 3.67
CA ASP A 231 -3.04 10.56 4.82
C ASP A 231 -3.17 9.40 5.82
N LEU A 232 -4.33 8.78 5.97
CA LEU A 232 -4.46 7.54 6.71
C LEU A 232 -3.80 6.34 5.99
N LEU A 233 -3.91 6.32 4.66
CA LEU A 233 -3.33 5.31 3.78
C LEU A 233 -2.42 6.01 2.75
N PRO A 234 -1.59 5.24 2.01
CA PRO A 234 -0.92 5.79 0.83
C PRO A 234 -1.90 6.54 -0.08
N GLY A 235 -1.44 7.64 -0.67
CA GLY A 235 -2.26 8.43 -1.59
C GLY A 235 -2.78 7.55 -2.73
N ALA A 236 -4.09 7.54 -2.94
CA ALA A 236 -4.75 6.57 -3.83
C ALA A 236 -4.17 6.61 -5.26
N ASN A 237 -3.89 7.80 -5.79
CA ASN A 237 -3.27 7.97 -7.11
C ASN A 237 -1.82 7.47 -7.16
N ALA A 238 -1.02 7.72 -6.13
CA ALA A 238 0.35 7.23 -6.03
C ALA A 238 0.38 5.70 -5.95
N TRP A 239 -0.54 5.11 -5.19
CA TRP A 239 -0.64 3.67 -5.05
C TRP A 239 -1.26 2.99 -6.29
N ALA A 240 -2.17 3.67 -6.99
CA ALA A 240 -2.67 3.23 -8.30
C ALA A 240 -1.52 3.15 -9.32
N ALA A 241 -0.65 4.15 -9.38
CA ALA A 241 0.55 4.10 -10.23
C ALA A 241 1.46 2.91 -9.87
N ARG A 242 1.67 2.64 -8.57
CA ARG A 242 2.40 1.44 -8.11
C ARG A 242 1.74 0.13 -8.57
N VAL A 243 0.42 0.00 -8.42
CA VAL A 243 -0.35 -1.17 -8.88
C VAL A 243 -0.21 -1.37 -10.40
N LEU A 244 -0.30 -0.28 -11.16
CA LEU A 244 -0.10 -0.30 -12.61
C LEU A 244 1.31 -0.78 -12.98
N LEU A 245 2.36 -0.31 -12.29
CA LEU A 245 3.73 -0.78 -12.52
C LEU A 245 3.89 -2.28 -12.20
N GLN A 246 3.33 -2.74 -11.08
CA GLN A 246 3.34 -4.15 -10.72
C GLN A 246 2.61 -5.02 -11.76
N LEU A 247 1.52 -4.53 -12.35
CA LEU A 247 0.85 -5.21 -13.46
C LEU A 247 1.67 -5.20 -14.74
N ALA A 248 2.36 -4.10 -15.05
CA ALA A 248 3.27 -4.05 -16.19
C ALA A 248 4.36 -5.12 -16.07
N ASP A 249 4.94 -5.28 -14.87
CA ASP A 249 5.97 -6.29 -14.61
C ASP A 249 5.40 -7.71 -14.66
N ALA A 250 4.22 -7.94 -14.09
CA ALA A 250 3.58 -9.26 -14.05
C ALA A 250 3.07 -9.75 -15.42
N THR A 251 2.68 -8.82 -16.31
CA THR A 251 2.02 -9.16 -17.58
C THR A 251 2.86 -8.89 -18.81
N GLY A 252 3.90 -8.05 -18.70
CA GLY A 252 4.66 -7.52 -19.84
C GLY A 252 3.91 -6.48 -20.67
N ASP A 253 2.69 -6.07 -20.29
CA ASP A 253 1.92 -5.07 -21.02
C ASP A 253 2.39 -3.65 -20.68
N ALA A 254 3.12 -3.06 -21.63
CA ALA A 254 3.62 -1.68 -21.55
C ALA A 254 2.50 -0.63 -21.43
N GLY A 255 1.24 -0.97 -21.74
CA GLY A 255 0.08 -0.12 -21.51
C GLY A 255 -0.11 0.24 -20.04
N TYR A 256 0.10 -0.70 -19.12
CA TYR A 256 0.05 -0.40 -17.69
C TYR A 256 1.13 0.59 -17.27
N ARG A 257 2.37 0.42 -17.77
CA ARG A 257 3.47 1.36 -17.47
C ARG A 257 3.17 2.78 -17.96
N ARG A 258 2.70 2.94 -19.20
CA ARG A 258 2.29 4.25 -19.74
C ARG A 258 1.20 4.92 -18.89
N ARG A 259 0.22 4.14 -18.40
CA ARG A 259 -0.83 4.67 -17.52
C ARG A 259 -0.29 5.06 -16.14
N ALA A 260 0.68 4.31 -15.60
CA ALA A 260 1.35 4.68 -14.35
C ALA A 260 2.10 6.01 -14.50
N GLU A 261 2.84 6.18 -15.59
CA GLU A 261 3.55 7.42 -15.94
C GLU A 261 2.56 8.59 -16.05
N ALA A 262 1.50 8.45 -16.85
CA ALA A 262 0.47 9.49 -17.01
C ALA A 262 -0.23 9.84 -15.67
N THR A 263 -0.45 8.84 -14.81
CA THR A 263 -1.02 9.05 -13.47
C THR A 263 -0.10 9.93 -12.61
N LEU A 264 1.21 9.69 -12.64
CA LEU A 264 2.18 10.47 -11.85
C LEU A 264 2.40 11.86 -12.45
N GLU A 265 2.49 11.98 -13.78
CA GLU A 265 2.66 13.25 -14.49
C GLU A 265 1.55 14.25 -14.17
N ALA A 266 0.32 13.78 -13.96
CA ALA A 266 -0.83 14.62 -13.59
C ALA A 266 -0.61 15.43 -12.29
N PHE A 267 0.33 15.01 -11.44
CA PHE A 267 0.62 15.65 -10.15
C PHE A 267 2.03 16.28 -10.08
N ALA A 268 2.87 16.10 -11.10
CA ALA A 268 4.27 16.53 -11.08
C ALA A 268 4.45 18.05 -10.86
N GLY A 269 3.51 18.87 -11.31
CA GLY A 269 3.54 20.33 -11.15
C GLY A 269 2.90 20.86 -9.86
N VAL A 270 2.22 20.01 -9.07
CA VAL A 270 1.44 20.43 -7.88
C VAL A 270 1.92 19.82 -6.58
N ILE A 271 2.69 18.73 -6.64
CA ILE A 271 3.22 18.09 -5.43
C ILE A 271 4.47 18.84 -4.96
N PRO A 272 4.46 19.37 -3.72
CA PRO A 272 5.67 19.96 -3.16
C PRO A 272 6.74 18.87 -3.06
N ALA A 273 7.93 19.16 -3.60
CA ALA A 273 9.09 18.27 -3.51
C ALA A 273 9.48 17.97 -2.05
N GLU A 274 9.10 18.85 -1.13
CA GLU A 274 9.40 18.79 0.29
C GLU A 274 8.10 18.57 1.06
N GLY A 275 7.80 17.31 1.37
CA GLY A 275 6.65 16.97 2.19
C GLY A 275 6.58 15.48 2.52
N LEU A 276 6.55 15.13 3.81
CA LEU A 276 6.47 13.74 4.26
C LEU A 276 5.21 13.01 3.75
N ARG A 277 4.15 13.77 3.42
CA ARG A 277 2.92 13.24 2.82
C ARG A 277 3.08 12.89 1.33
N ALA A 278 4.15 13.29 0.66
CA ALA A 278 4.41 12.95 -0.73
C ALA A 278 5.21 11.64 -0.88
N ALA A 279 5.50 10.94 0.21
CA ALA A 279 6.41 9.80 0.21
C ALA A 279 6.00 8.67 -0.75
N SER A 280 4.73 8.22 -0.74
CA SER A 280 4.29 7.19 -1.68
C SER A 280 4.32 7.65 -3.12
N TYR A 281 4.01 8.93 -3.38
CA TYR A 281 4.11 9.53 -4.71
C TYR A 281 5.55 9.55 -5.20
N LEU A 282 6.48 10.04 -4.38
CA LEU A 282 7.90 10.12 -4.72
C LEU A 282 8.51 8.72 -4.95
N ALA A 283 8.11 7.72 -4.15
CA ALA A 283 8.55 6.33 -4.35
C ALA A 283 8.04 5.75 -5.68
N ALA A 284 6.78 6.01 -6.05
CA ALA A 284 6.24 5.60 -7.35
C ALA A 284 6.90 6.35 -8.52
N ALA A 285 7.16 7.66 -8.35
CA ALA A 285 7.88 8.47 -9.33
C ALA A 285 9.31 7.96 -9.56
N GLN A 286 10.03 7.56 -8.51
CA GLN A 286 11.36 6.95 -8.65
C GLN A 286 11.34 5.66 -9.47
N ALA A 287 10.28 4.85 -9.39
CA ALA A 287 10.16 3.58 -10.10
C ALA A 287 9.89 3.72 -11.60
N VAL A 288 9.38 4.86 -12.07
CA VAL A 288 9.22 5.15 -13.51
C VAL A 288 10.44 5.80 -14.13
N LEU A 289 11.29 6.45 -13.32
CA LEU A 289 12.51 7.07 -13.83
C LEU A 289 13.53 6.02 -14.28
N PRO A 290 14.28 6.29 -15.38
CA PRO A 290 15.36 5.41 -15.81
C PRO A 290 16.39 5.21 -14.68
N ALA A 291 17.00 4.03 -14.61
CA ALA A 291 18.02 3.74 -13.61
C ALA A 291 19.14 4.79 -13.65
N PRO A 292 19.65 5.25 -12.50
CA PRO A 292 20.78 6.16 -12.47
C PRO A 292 21.96 5.54 -13.21
N SER A 293 22.67 6.35 -13.99
CA SER A 293 23.92 5.89 -14.61
C SER A 293 24.92 5.54 -13.51
N PRO A 294 25.68 4.44 -13.62
CA PRO A 294 26.70 4.10 -12.63
C PRO A 294 27.70 5.26 -12.51
N PRO A 295 28.23 5.52 -11.30
CA PRO A 295 29.25 6.53 -11.10
C PRO A 295 30.45 6.24 -12.02
N ARG A 296 30.92 7.28 -12.72
CA ARG A 296 32.09 7.21 -13.60
C ARG A 296 33.39 7.07 -12.82
#